data_AF-A0A832J5C6-F1
#
_entry.id   AF-A0A832J5C6-F1
#
_cell.length_a   1.000
_cell.length_b   1.000
_cell.length_c   1.000
_cell.angle_alpha   90.00
_cell.angle_beta   90.00
_cell.angle_gamma   90.00
#
_symmetry.space_group_name_H-M   'P 1'
#
loop_
_entity.id
_entity.type
_entity.pdbx_description
1 polymer ?
#
loop_
_entity_poly.entity_id
_entity_poly.type
_entity_poly.pdbx_seq_one_letter_code
_entity_poly.pdbx_strand_id
1 'polypeptide(L)'
;MMKRFLFLLICLMPIGHAAEESVAVLDAEFWFMPRHGSVVAEHDGVRVAVNKLIANPDAYLALRYPDNETGELWGQELQAWLVSLGLVSDRIELQPGYEQVEGVALVVIAPDDASEPLMMIDAVVDEEAAAIVDETLPVVELATDVLPESEPVEQEDVVLEEQLELKQE
;
A
#
# COMPACT_ATOMS: atom_id res chain seq x y z
N MET A 1 7.84 55.57 -21.46
CA MET A 1 8.88 54.52 -21.35
C MET A 1 8.56 53.46 -20.29
N MET A 2 7.82 53.78 -19.21
CA MET A 2 7.46 52.86 -18.10
C MET A 2 6.58 51.65 -18.48
N LYS A 3 5.76 51.74 -19.54
CA LYS A 3 4.92 50.60 -20.01
C LYS A 3 5.73 49.41 -20.55
N ARG A 4 6.95 49.66 -21.07
CA ARG A 4 7.84 48.59 -21.55
C ARG A 4 8.51 47.85 -20.39
N PHE A 5 8.77 48.55 -19.28
CA PHE A 5 9.33 47.95 -18.07
C PHE A 5 8.29 47.08 -17.35
N LEU A 6 7.03 47.52 -17.33
CA LEU A 6 5.91 46.75 -16.77
C LEU A 6 5.70 45.40 -17.49
N PHE A 7 5.85 45.38 -18.82
CA PHE A 7 5.71 44.15 -19.62
C PHE A 7 6.83 43.14 -19.30
N LEU A 8 8.05 43.63 -19.09
CA LEU A 8 9.22 42.79 -18.76
C LEU A 8 9.09 42.18 -17.34
N LEU A 9 8.46 42.90 -16.42
CA LEU A 9 8.18 42.42 -15.06
C LEU A 9 7.10 41.32 -15.02
N ILE A 10 6.10 41.39 -15.90
CA ILE A 10 5.05 40.36 -16.04
C ILE A 10 5.61 39.07 -16.66
N CYS A 11 6.56 39.17 -17.61
CA CYS A 11 7.20 38.00 -18.20
C CYS A 11 8.16 37.26 -17.26
N LEU A 12 8.55 37.86 -16.13
CA LEU A 12 9.46 37.27 -15.17
C LEU A 12 8.76 36.50 -14.03
N MET A 13 7.42 36.41 -14.04
CA MET A 13 6.70 35.66 -13.02
C MET A 13 6.90 34.15 -13.26
N PRO A 14 7.55 33.42 -12.34
CA PRO A 14 7.67 31.98 -12.48
C PRO A 14 6.28 31.37 -12.33
N ILE A 15 5.89 30.56 -13.31
CA ILE A 15 4.73 29.67 -13.16
C ILE A 15 5.18 28.57 -12.21
N GLY A 16 4.94 28.79 -10.92
CA GLY A 16 5.09 27.76 -9.91
C GLY A 16 4.12 26.64 -10.25
N HIS A 17 4.64 25.56 -10.83
CA HIS A 17 3.90 24.31 -10.89
C HIS A 17 3.90 23.80 -9.45
N ALA A 18 2.78 23.95 -8.75
CA ALA A 18 2.53 23.09 -7.61
C ALA A 18 2.66 21.67 -8.16
N ALA A 19 3.57 20.87 -7.59
CA ALA A 19 3.65 19.47 -7.92
C ALA A 19 2.32 18.86 -7.48
N GLU A 20 1.38 18.77 -8.43
CA GLU A 20 0.11 18.12 -8.23
C GLU A 20 0.45 16.68 -7.89
N GLU A 21 0.17 16.30 -6.63
CA GLU A 21 0.24 14.91 -6.18
C GLU A 21 -0.64 14.13 -7.17
N SER A 22 0.00 13.35 -8.05
CA SER A 22 -0.69 12.70 -9.15
C SER A 22 -1.59 11.61 -8.59
N VAL A 23 -2.84 11.95 -8.30
CA VAL A 23 -3.86 11.03 -7.81
C VAL A 23 -4.58 10.46 -9.04
N ALA A 24 -4.32 9.20 -9.34
CA ALA A 24 -5.15 8.46 -10.28
C ALA A 24 -6.40 7.96 -9.53
N VAL A 25 -7.59 8.03 -10.14
CA VAL A 25 -8.85 7.61 -9.51
C VAL A 25 -9.52 6.55 -10.37
N LEU A 26 -9.93 5.45 -9.75
CA LEU A 26 -10.86 4.48 -10.31
C LEU A 26 -12.22 4.79 -9.68
N ASP A 27 -13.05 5.51 -10.43
CA ASP A 27 -14.35 5.99 -9.96
C ASP A 27 -15.39 4.87 -9.86
N ALA A 28 -16.54 5.18 -9.27
CA ALA A 28 -17.64 4.26 -9.10
C ALA A 28 -18.09 3.59 -10.41
N GLU A 29 -18.02 4.28 -11.55
CA GLU A 29 -18.40 3.71 -12.85
C GLU A 29 -17.51 2.52 -13.21
N PHE A 30 -16.20 2.64 -13.00
CA PHE A 30 -15.27 1.52 -13.14
C PHE A 30 -15.73 0.30 -12.32
N TRP A 31 -16.19 0.54 -11.09
CA TRP A 31 -16.64 -0.48 -10.13
C TRP A 31 -18.04 -1.07 -10.41
N PHE A 32 -18.77 -0.59 -11.41
CA PHE A 32 -20.07 -1.17 -11.80
C PHE A 32 -20.02 -2.04 -13.06
N MET A 33 -18.87 -2.14 -13.73
CA MET A 33 -18.68 -2.98 -14.93
C MET A 33 -18.04 -4.33 -14.59
N PRO A 34 -18.17 -5.39 -15.41
CA PRO A 34 -17.37 -6.61 -15.25
C PRO A 34 -15.86 -6.30 -15.31
N ARG A 35 -15.12 -6.66 -14.25
CA ARG A 35 -13.68 -6.37 -14.11
C ARG A 35 -12.86 -7.65 -14.00
N HIS A 36 -11.63 -7.55 -14.44
CA HIS A 36 -10.58 -8.57 -14.27
C HIS A 36 -9.22 -7.90 -14.45
N GLY A 37 -8.14 -8.54 -13.98
CA GLY A 37 -6.82 -7.93 -13.87
C GLY A 37 -6.28 -7.28 -15.16
N SER A 38 -6.64 -7.78 -16.36
CA SER A 38 -6.24 -7.16 -17.63
C SER A 38 -6.84 -5.76 -17.83
N VAL A 39 -8.11 -5.55 -17.47
CA VAL A 39 -8.79 -4.25 -17.56
C VAL A 39 -8.16 -3.25 -16.60
N VAL A 40 -7.80 -3.70 -15.40
CA VAL A 40 -7.10 -2.88 -14.40
C VAL A 40 -5.72 -2.48 -14.93
N ALA A 41 -4.99 -3.41 -15.54
CA ALA A 41 -3.67 -3.15 -16.12
C ALA A 41 -3.71 -2.18 -17.32
N GLU A 42 -4.82 -2.13 -18.06
CA GLU A 42 -5.01 -1.24 -19.19
C GLU A 42 -5.44 0.18 -18.77
N HIS A 43 -5.97 0.35 -17.55
CA HIS A 43 -6.41 1.65 -17.05
C HIS A 43 -5.25 2.64 -16.95
N ASP A 44 -5.39 3.80 -17.60
CA ASP A 44 -4.34 4.82 -17.70
C ASP A 44 -3.79 5.24 -16.33
N GLY A 45 -4.69 5.52 -15.40
CA GLY A 45 -4.32 5.93 -14.04
C GLY A 45 -3.52 4.87 -13.29
N VAL A 46 -3.86 3.58 -13.49
CA VAL A 46 -3.14 2.47 -12.86
C VAL A 46 -1.74 2.36 -13.46
N ARG A 47 -1.63 2.40 -14.79
CA ARG A 47 -0.33 2.33 -15.48
C ARG A 47 0.59 3.47 -15.04
N VAL A 48 0.08 4.69 -14.92
CA VAL A 48 0.86 5.84 -14.46
C VAL A 48 1.33 5.64 -13.02
N ALA A 49 0.45 5.24 -12.10
CA ALA A 49 0.80 4.99 -10.70
C ALA A 49 1.84 3.86 -10.56
N VAL A 50 1.63 2.74 -11.24
CA VAL A 50 2.55 1.58 -11.22
C VAL A 50 3.92 1.96 -11.79
N ASN A 51 3.97 2.65 -12.93
CA ASN A 51 5.24 3.09 -13.51
C ASN A 51 6.00 4.05 -12.57
N LYS A 52 5.27 4.94 -11.89
CA LYS A 52 5.86 5.85 -10.90
C LYS A 52 6.36 5.11 -9.66
N LEU A 53 5.65 4.09 -9.19
CA LEU A 53 6.08 3.21 -8.09
C LEU A 53 7.33 2.39 -8.47
N ILE A 54 7.40 1.87 -9.71
CA ILE A 54 8.57 1.12 -10.21
C ILE A 54 9.79 2.03 -10.34
N ALA A 55 9.61 3.28 -10.77
CA ALA A 55 10.69 4.25 -10.89
C ALA A 55 11.27 4.71 -9.55
N ASN A 56 10.53 4.56 -8.44
CA ASN A 56 10.92 4.99 -7.10
C ASN A 56 10.90 3.77 -6.15
N PRO A 57 12.01 3.04 -5.98
CA PRO A 57 12.04 1.77 -5.25
C PRO A 57 11.63 1.89 -3.79
N ASP A 58 11.92 3.04 -3.17
CA ASP A 58 11.62 3.31 -1.76
C ASP A 58 10.21 3.87 -1.54
N ALA A 59 9.46 4.14 -2.61
CA ALA A 59 8.07 4.61 -2.53
C ALA A 59 7.10 3.46 -2.24
N TYR A 60 5.93 3.79 -1.70
CA TYR A 60 4.79 2.88 -1.56
C TYR A 60 3.54 3.47 -2.23
N LEU A 61 2.57 2.60 -2.51
CA LEU A 61 1.30 2.94 -3.13
C LEU A 61 0.20 2.92 -2.06
N ALA A 62 -0.39 4.07 -1.76
CA ALA A 62 -1.60 4.15 -0.97
C ALA A 62 -2.84 4.03 -1.86
N LEU A 63 -3.72 3.10 -1.52
CA LEU A 63 -5.05 2.93 -2.08
C LEU A 63 -6.06 3.55 -1.12
N ARG A 64 -6.49 4.76 -1.45
CA ARG A 64 -7.38 5.58 -0.63
C ARG A 64 -8.84 5.38 -1.04
N TYR A 65 -9.72 5.02 -0.11
CA TYR A 65 -11.13 4.71 -0.39
C TYR A 65 -12.08 5.29 0.68
N PRO A 66 -13.39 5.47 0.36
CA PRO A 66 -14.41 5.90 1.32
C PRO A 66 -14.52 4.97 2.52
N ASP A 67 -14.83 5.50 3.70
CA ASP A 67 -14.99 4.71 4.94
C ASP A 67 -16.36 4.00 5.00
N ASN A 68 -16.57 3.07 4.06
CA ASN A 68 -17.75 2.21 4.00
C ASN A 68 -17.41 0.84 3.40
N GLU A 69 -18.32 -0.14 3.60
CA GLU A 69 -18.11 -1.53 3.15
C GLU A 69 -17.84 -1.65 1.65
N THR A 70 -18.51 -0.83 0.84
CA THR A 70 -18.31 -0.81 -0.61
C THR A 70 -16.92 -0.32 -1.00
N GLY A 71 -16.46 0.76 -0.38
CA GLY A 71 -15.12 1.32 -0.59
C GLY A 71 -14.03 0.36 -0.13
N GLU A 72 -14.21 -0.30 1.01
CA GLU A 72 -13.30 -1.32 1.50
C GLU A 72 -13.19 -2.50 0.52
N LEU A 73 -14.31 -3.00 0.02
CA LEU A 73 -14.34 -4.07 -0.99
C LEU A 73 -13.57 -3.65 -2.25
N TRP A 74 -13.79 -2.44 -2.76
CA TRP A 74 -13.07 -1.92 -3.93
C TRP A 74 -11.56 -1.82 -3.69
N GLY A 75 -11.15 -1.31 -2.53
CA GLY A 75 -9.74 -1.21 -2.14
C GLY A 75 -9.07 -2.58 -2.12
N GLN A 76 -9.69 -3.57 -1.47
CA GLN A 76 -9.18 -4.94 -1.40
C GLN A 76 -9.14 -5.62 -2.78
N GLU A 77 -10.17 -5.45 -3.60
CA GLU A 77 -10.22 -6.00 -4.96
C GLU A 77 -9.10 -5.43 -5.83
N LEU A 78 -8.85 -4.12 -5.76
CA LEU A 78 -7.73 -3.48 -6.45
C LEU A 78 -6.38 -4.01 -5.97
N GLN A 79 -6.17 -4.12 -4.66
CA GLN A 79 -4.93 -4.65 -4.09
C GLN A 79 -4.68 -6.08 -4.60
N ALA A 80 -5.69 -6.95 -4.56
CA ALA A 80 -5.58 -8.32 -5.04
C ALA A 80 -5.17 -8.39 -6.52
N TRP A 81 -5.77 -7.55 -7.37
CA TRP A 81 -5.37 -7.48 -8.78
C TRP A 81 -3.95 -6.96 -8.96
N LEU A 82 -3.56 -5.89 -8.28
CA LEU A 82 -2.21 -5.33 -8.38
C LEU A 82 -1.15 -6.36 -7.93
N VAL A 83 -1.42 -7.11 -6.87
CA VAL A 83 -0.57 -8.22 -6.42
C VAL A 83 -0.50 -9.32 -7.47
N SER A 84 -1.63 -9.71 -8.07
CA SER A 84 -1.66 -10.71 -9.15
C SER A 84 -0.89 -10.28 -10.41
N LEU A 85 -0.77 -8.96 -10.63
CA LEU A 85 0.01 -8.35 -11.71
C LEU A 85 1.50 -8.17 -11.36
N GLY A 86 1.92 -8.58 -10.16
CA GLY A 86 3.32 -8.64 -9.74
C GLY A 86 3.79 -7.51 -8.85
N LEU A 87 2.91 -6.65 -8.33
CA LEU A 87 3.31 -5.72 -7.26
C LEU A 87 3.48 -6.47 -5.93
N VAL A 88 4.53 -6.11 -5.19
CA VAL A 88 4.78 -6.64 -3.85
C VAL A 88 3.77 -6.03 -2.87
N SER A 89 3.05 -6.87 -2.12
CA SER A 89 1.98 -6.42 -1.22
C SER A 89 2.46 -5.42 -0.15
N ASP A 90 3.69 -5.58 0.36
CA ASP A 90 4.28 -4.69 1.37
C ASP A 90 4.50 -3.25 0.88
N ARG A 91 4.40 -3.04 -0.45
CA ARG A 91 4.47 -1.71 -1.07
C ARG A 91 3.08 -1.13 -1.38
N ILE A 92 2.00 -1.77 -0.92
CA ILE A 92 0.62 -1.33 -1.12
C ILE A 92 -0.05 -1.18 0.25
N GLU A 93 -0.56 0.01 0.54
CA GLU A 93 -1.26 0.32 1.77
C GLU A 93 -2.73 0.66 1.49
N LEU A 94 -3.65 0.06 2.23
CA LEU A 94 -5.09 0.39 2.20
C LEU A 94 -5.37 1.52 3.20
N GLN A 95 -5.96 2.62 2.74
CA GLN A 95 -6.26 3.80 3.57
C GLN A 95 -7.75 4.20 3.47
N PRO A 96 -8.57 3.94 4.51
CA PRO A 96 -9.96 4.37 4.54
C PRO A 96 -10.09 5.89 4.78
N GLY A 97 -11.30 6.43 4.63
CA GLY A 97 -11.63 7.83 4.95
C GLY A 97 -11.38 8.83 3.82
N TYR A 98 -11.25 8.37 2.59
CA TYR A 98 -11.05 9.22 1.42
C TYR A 98 -12.37 9.58 0.73
N GLU A 99 -13.08 10.55 1.32
CA GLU A 99 -14.41 10.98 0.86
C GLU A 99 -14.39 12.00 -0.29
N GLN A 100 -13.21 12.34 -0.81
CA GLN A 100 -13.06 13.32 -1.89
C GLN A 100 -13.54 12.79 -3.25
N VAL A 101 -13.56 11.46 -3.40
CA VAL A 101 -13.99 10.77 -4.61
C VAL A 101 -14.85 9.57 -4.24
N GLU A 102 -15.82 9.26 -5.09
CA GLU A 102 -16.59 8.03 -5.00
C GLU A 102 -15.86 6.94 -5.79
N GLY A 103 -14.88 6.27 -5.15
CA GLY A 103 -14.01 5.30 -5.83
C GLY A 103 -12.75 4.98 -5.04
N VAL A 104 -11.72 4.50 -5.72
CA VAL A 104 -10.40 4.22 -5.13
C VAL A 104 -9.35 5.11 -5.79
N ALA A 105 -8.68 5.91 -4.98
CA ALA A 105 -7.57 6.75 -5.40
C ALA A 105 -6.23 6.04 -5.20
N LEU A 106 -5.37 6.09 -6.22
CA LEU A 106 -4.01 5.57 -6.22
C LEU A 106 -3.05 6.74 -6.02
N VAL A 107 -2.31 6.69 -4.91
CA VAL A 107 -1.36 7.74 -4.53
C VAL A 107 0.01 7.11 -4.30
N VAL A 108 0.99 7.51 -5.09
CA VAL A 108 2.38 7.07 -4.90
C VAL A 108 3.05 8.01 -3.92
N ILE A 109 3.37 7.49 -2.75
CA ILE A 109 4.01 8.23 -1.66
C ILE A 109 5.51 7.92 -1.72
N ALA A 110 6.29 8.91 -2.16
CA ALA A 110 7.74 8.83 -2.06
C ALA A 110 8.14 8.77 -0.58
N PRO A 111 9.23 8.08 -0.23
CA PRO A 111 9.80 8.27 1.10
C PRO A 111 10.09 9.76 1.23
N ASP A 112 9.63 10.36 2.32
CA ASP A 112 10.04 11.72 2.67
C ASP A 112 11.58 11.75 2.64
N ASP A 113 12.18 12.74 1.97
CA ASP A 113 13.63 12.96 1.95
C ASP A 113 14.03 13.30 3.39
N ALA A 114 14.22 12.27 4.21
CA ALA A 114 14.47 12.35 5.62
C ALA A 114 13.42 13.17 6.40
N SER A 115 12.61 12.47 7.20
CA SER A 115 12.49 12.91 8.59
C SER A 115 13.90 13.29 9.05
N GLU A 116 14.16 14.58 9.28
CA GLU A 116 15.51 15.10 9.45
C GLU A 116 16.35 14.10 10.22
N PRO A 117 17.53 13.68 9.70
CA PRO A 117 18.31 12.62 10.31
C PRO A 117 18.43 12.99 11.77
N LEU A 118 17.81 12.17 12.65
CA LEU A 118 17.74 12.38 14.09
C LEU A 118 19.05 13.03 14.49
N MET A 119 19.02 14.33 14.79
CA MET A 119 20.21 15.01 15.24
C MET A 119 20.62 14.23 16.49
N MET A 120 21.65 13.40 16.32
CA MET A 120 22.41 12.81 17.39
C MET A 120 22.90 14.02 18.16
N ILE A 121 22.17 14.39 19.19
CA ILE A 121 22.66 15.29 20.22
C ILE A 121 23.91 14.59 20.70
N ASP A 122 25.06 15.14 20.33
CA ASP A 122 26.33 14.86 20.97
C ASP A 122 26.11 15.03 22.47
N ALA A 123 25.83 13.90 23.13
CA ALA A 123 25.96 13.79 24.56
C ALA A 123 27.46 13.86 24.81
N VAL A 124 27.88 15.10 25.09
CA VAL A 124 29.18 15.45 25.66
C VAL A 124 29.61 14.35 26.61
N VAL A 125 30.76 13.78 26.28
CA VAL A 125 31.57 12.95 27.15
C VAL A 125 31.88 13.77 28.40
N ASP A 126 31.17 13.51 29.49
CA ASP A 126 31.66 13.78 30.83
C ASP A 126 32.34 12.50 31.34
N GLU A 127 33.65 12.44 31.12
CA GLU A 127 34.56 11.65 31.95
C GLU A 127 34.56 12.25 33.36
N GLU A 128 33.93 11.60 34.35
CA GLU A 128 34.58 11.29 35.63
C GLU A 128 33.68 10.53 36.63
N ALA A 129 34.35 9.74 37.47
CA ALA A 129 33.93 9.16 38.74
C ALA A 129 33.24 7.77 38.75
N ALA A 130 34.10 6.75 38.61
CA ALA A 130 34.41 5.75 39.65
C ALA A 130 33.29 4.84 40.24
N ALA A 131 33.50 3.53 40.04
CA ALA A 131 33.36 2.39 40.96
C ALA A 131 31.98 2.13 41.63
N ILE A 132 31.38 0.93 41.56
CA ILE A 132 31.62 -0.27 42.41
C ILE A 132 30.65 -1.37 41.88
N VAL A 133 31.12 -2.52 41.39
CA VAL A 133 31.10 -3.89 41.99
C VAL A 133 29.70 -4.57 42.07
N ASP A 134 29.56 -5.62 41.25
CA ASP A 134 29.08 -6.98 41.59
C ASP A 134 27.60 -7.42 41.44
N GLU A 135 27.53 -8.72 41.14
CA GLU A 135 26.46 -9.71 41.28
C GLU A 135 25.35 -9.86 40.23
N THR A 136 25.52 -10.95 39.47
CA THR A 136 24.53 -12.03 39.25
C THR A 136 23.54 -11.91 38.08
N LEU A 137 23.91 -12.60 37.00
CA LEU A 137 22.99 -13.20 36.04
C LEU A 137 22.26 -14.39 36.70
N PRO A 138 20.94 -14.55 36.53
CA PRO A 138 20.33 -15.86 36.56
C PRO A 138 20.13 -16.37 35.13
N VAL A 139 20.93 -17.39 34.83
CA VAL A 139 20.62 -18.43 33.85
C VAL A 139 19.43 -19.23 34.38
N VAL A 140 18.32 -19.25 33.64
CA VAL A 140 17.22 -20.22 33.76
C VAL A 140 16.58 -20.30 32.37
N GLU A 141 16.22 -21.43 31.77
CA GLU A 141 16.63 -22.83 31.84
C GLU A 141 16.02 -23.44 30.57
N LEU A 142 16.76 -24.34 29.93
CA LEU A 142 16.39 -25.06 28.73
C LEU A 142 15.58 -26.30 29.16
N ALA A 143 14.30 -26.40 28.79
CA ALA A 143 13.56 -27.67 28.76
C ALA A 143 12.32 -27.53 27.86
N THR A 144 12.32 -28.19 26.70
CA THR A 144 11.70 -29.52 26.47
C THR A 144 10.22 -29.34 26.13
N ASP A 145 9.89 -29.33 24.84
CA ASP A 145 9.39 -30.50 24.09
C ASP A 145 7.94 -30.82 24.45
N VAL A 146 7.09 -30.88 23.42
CA VAL A 146 5.86 -31.67 23.25
C VAL A 146 5.01 -30.99 22.16
N LEU A 147 5.25 -31.42 20.92
CA LEU A 147 4.15 -31.65 19.97
C LEU A 147 3.46 -32.96 20.41
N PRO A 148 2.13 -33.07 20.32
CA PRO A 148 1.64 -34.03 19.34
C PRO A 148 0.32 -33.64 18.64
N GLU A 149 0.21 -34.23 17.45
CA GLU A 149 -1.01 -34.82 16.88
C GLU A 149 -2.10 -33.90 16.30
N SER A 150 -1.94 -33.67 14.98
CA SER A 150 -2.91 -34.04 13.95
C SER A 150 -4.33 -34.38 14.41
N GLU A 151 -5.28 -33.47 14.17
CA GLU A 151 -6.67 -33.84 13.97
C GLU A 151 -6.90 -34.22 12.49
N PRO A 152 -7.56 -35.35 12.20
CA PRO A 152 -7.84 -35.77 10.84
C PRO A 152 -8.94 -34.90 10.22
N VAL A 153 -8.71 -34.52 8.97
CA VAL A 153 -9.71 -33.98 8.05
C VAL A 153 -10.83 -35.01 7.88
N GLU A 154 -12.02 -34.74 8.41
CA GLU A 154 -13.23 -35.44 7.96
C GLU A 154 -13.50 -35.02 6.51
N GLN A 155 -13.06 -35.86 5.59
CA GLN A 155 -13.56 -35.89 4.22
C GLN A 155 -14.99 -36.43 4.28
N GLU A 156 -15.98 -35.54 4.29
CA GLU A 156 -17.33 -35.94 3.92
C GLU A 156 -17.34 -36.27 2.42
N ASP A 157 -17.38 -37.57 2.16
CA ASP A 157 -17.77 -38.18 0.89
C ASP A 157 -19.16 -37.66 0.49
N VAL A 158 -19.21 -36.58 -0.30
CA VAL A 158 -20.42 -36.28 -1.06
C VAL A 158 -20.42 -37.19 -2.28
N VAL A 159 -21.11 -38.30 -2.07
CA VAL A 159 -21.59 -39.28 -3.04
C VAL A 159 -21.97 -38.62 -4.37
N LEU A 160 -21.20 -38.92 -5.42
CA LEU A 160 -21.66 -38.78 -6.80
C LEU A 160 -22.71 -39.87 -7.05
N GLU A 161 -23.98 -39.57 -6.76
CA GLU A 161 -25.08 -40.40 -7.25
C GLU A 161 -25.27 -40.16 -8.74
N GLU A 162 -24.61 -41.04 -9.48
CA GLU A 162 -24.97 -41.51 -10.81
C GLU A 162 -26.47 -41.83 -10.87
N GLN A 163 -27.25 -40.96 -11.51
CA GLN A 163 -28.52 -41.34 -12.13
C GLN A 163 -28.41 -41.06 -13.62
N LEU A 164 -27.73 -42.00 -14.29
CA LEU A 164 -28.19 -42.50 -15.58
C LEU A 164 -29.67 -42.87 -15.43
N GLU A 165 -30.55 -42.35 -16.29
CA GLU A 165 -31.38 -43.17 -17.17
C GLU A 165 -32.37 -42.28 -17.95
N LEU A 166 -32.28 -42.42 -19.28
CA LEU A 166 -33.37 -42.52 -20.27
C LEU A 166 -34.55 -41.53 -20.18
N LYS A 167 -34.94 -40.89 -21.29
CA LYS A 167 -35.45 -41.60 -22.47
C LYS A 167 -35.64 -40.62 -23.62
N GLN A 168 -35.24 -41.09 -24.80
CA GLN A 168 -35.73 -40.60 -26.08
C GLN A 168 -37.27 -40.66 -26.11
N GLU A 169 -37.90 -39.60 -26.58
CA GLU A 169 -39.04 -39.64 -27.50
C GLU A 169 -39.01 -38.40 -28.40
#